data_AF-A0AA88E8X7-F1
#
_entry.id   AF-A0AA88E8X7-F1
#
_cell.length_a   1.000
_cell.length_b   1.000
_cell.length_c   1.000
_cell.angle_alpha   90.00
_cell.angle_beta   90.00
_cell.angle_gamma   90.00
#
_symmetry.space_group_name_H-M   'P 1'
#
loop_
_entity.id
_entity.type
_entity.pdbx_description
1 polymer ?
#
loop_
_entity_poly.entity_id
_entity_poly.type
_entity_poly.pdbx_seq_one_letter_code
_entity_poly.pdbx_strand_id
1 'polypeptide(L)'
;MTCKGWNVYRPEINIKPWEPLSKELEEGNKRSNWVEREPFAYWKGNPIVAATRQDLLKCNVSDNQDWNARVYAQDWIKESKEGYKQSDLASQCIHR
;
A
#
# COMPACT_ATOMS: atom_id res chain seq x y z
N MET A 1 23.77 7.32 -30.77
CA MET A 1 23.33 7.21 -29.37
C MET A 1 21.83 6.97 -29.35
N THR A 2 21.40 5.71 -29.24
CA THR A 2 19.99 5.41 -28.95
C THR A 2 19.81 5.55 -27.45
N CYS A 3 19.04 6.54 -27.01
CA CYS A 3 18.53 6.59 -25.65
C CYS A 3 17.72 5.32 -25.40
N LYS A 4 18.34 4.33 -24.75
CA LYS A 4 17.57 3.24 -24.13
C LYS A 4 16.89 3.86 -22.92
N GLY A 5 15.70 4.42 -23.16
CA GLY A 5 14.73 4.65 -22.11
C GLY A 5 14.35 3.30 -21.53
N TRP A 6 14.98 2.93 -20.42
CA TRP A 6 14.49 1.84 -19.59
C TRP A 6 13.33 2.40 -18.77
N ASN A 7 12.16 2.45 -19.42
CA ASN A 7 10.89 2.43 -18.72
C ASN A 7 10.81 1.10 -17.96
N VAL A 8 11.13 1.11 -16.67
CA VAL A 8 10.56 0.14 -15.73
C VAL A 8 9.57 0.89 -14.84
N TYR A 9 8.56 1.49 -15.48
CA TYR A 9 7.31 1.74 -14.78
C TYR A 9 6.65 0.37 -14.59
N ARG A 10 6.82 -0.22 -13.40
CA ARG A 10 5.89 -1.23 -12.88
C ARG A 10 4.88 -0.47 -12.02
N PRO A 11 3.76 0.03 -12.57
CA PRO A 11 2.70 0.57 -11.75
C PRO A 11 2.06 -0.66 -11.10
N GLU A 12 2.46 -0.96 -9.87
CA GLU A 12 1.77 -1.91 -9.00
C GLU A 12 1.66 -3.35 -9.55
N ILE A 13 2.74 -4.09 -9.33
CA ILE A 13 2.82 -5.55 -9.46
C ILE A 13 1.72 -6.30 -8.69
N ASN A 14 1.13 -7.32 -9.33
CA ASN A 14 0.20 -8.29 -8.74
C ASN A 14 -1.17 -7.76 -8.28
N ILE A 15 -1.69 -6.73 -8.95
CA ILE A 15 -3.09 -6.32 -8.81
C ILE A 15 -3.99 -7.20 -9.70
N LYS A 16 -5.07 -7.74 -9.14
CA LYS A 16 -6.09 -8.50 -9.87
C LYS A 16 -6.84 -7.61 -10.88
N PRO A 17 -7.43 -8.16 -11.95
CA PRO A 17 -8.36 -7.41 -12.78
C PRO A 17 -9.45 -6.73 -11.94
N TRP A 18 -9.98 -5.60 -12.42
CA TRP A 18 -10.90 -4.77 -11.65
C TRP A 18 -12.14 -5.52 -11.16
N GLU A 19 -12.77 -6.36 -11.99
CA GLU A 19 -14.01 -7.07 -11.61
C GLU A 19 -13.85 -7.98 -10.39
N PRO A 20 -12.89 -8.93 -10.34
CA PRO A 20 -12.67 -9.73 -9.14
C PRO A 20 -12.16 -8.89 -7.96
N LEU A 21 -11.30 -7.91 -8.19
CA LEU A 21 -10.80 -7.03 -7.13
C LEU A 21 -11.94 -6.24 -6.47
N SER A 22 -12.86 -5.67 -7.26
CA SER A 22 -13.99 -4.90 -6.77
C SER A 22 -14.88 -5.73 -5.85
N LYS A 23 -15.14 -7.00 -6.20
CA LYS A 23 -15.89 -7.93 -5.34
C LYS A 23 -15.17 -8.19 -4.01
N GLU A 24 -13.86 -8.41 -4.06
CA GLU A 24 -13.06 -8.61 -2.84
C GLU A 24 -13.00 -7.35 -1.96
N LEU A 25 -12.92 -6.17 -2.56
CA LEU A 25 -12.99 -4.89 -1.84
C LEU A 25 -14.38 -4.68 -1.22
N GLU A 26 -15.44 -5.02 -1.94
CA GLU A 26 -16.81 -4.97 -1.41
C GLU A 26 -16.99 -5.91 -0.22
N GLU A 27 -16.51 -7.16 -0.33
CA GLU A 27 -16.52 -8.14 0.76
C GLU A 27 -15.68 -7.67 1.94
N GLY A 28 -14.46 -7.16 1.69
CA GLY A 28 -13.59 -6.57 2.70
C GLY A 28 -14.24 -5.41 3.44
N ASN A 29 -14.91 -4.52 2.71
CA ASN A 29 -15.63 -3.37 3.25
C ASN A 29 -16.81 -3.77 4.14
N LYS A 30 -17.47 -4.91 3.85
CA LYS A 30 -18.58 -5.47 4.65
C LYS A 30 -18.13 -6.16 5.94
N ARG A 31 -16.84 -6.47 6.12
CA ARG A 31 -16.33 -7.19 7.31
C ARG A 31 -16.46 -6.38 8.61
N SER A 32 -16.42 -5.06 8.53
CA SER A 32 -16.50 -4.17 9.69
C SER A 32 -17.15 -2.85 9.33
N ASN A 33 -18.00 -2.34 10.24
CA ASN A 33 -18.61 -1.02 10.07
C ASN A 33 -17.54 0.08 10.17
N TRP A 34 -17.80 1.22 9.56
CA TRP A 34 -16.87 2.37 9.59
C TRP A 34 -16.45 2.76 11.02
N VAL A 35 -17.38 2.72 11.97
CA VAL A 35 -17.13 3.10 13.37
C VAL A 35 -16.19 2.13 14.12
N GLU A 36 -16.09 0.89 13.67
CA GLU A 36 -15.30 -0.19 14.28
C GLU A 36 -13.87 -0.27 13.72
N ARG A 37 -13.59 0.38 12.59
CA ARG A 37 -12.28 0.40 11.96
C ARG A 37 -11.26 1.14 12.81
N GLU A 38 -10.00 0.72 12.67
CA GLU A 38 -8.88 1.40 13.29
C GLU A 38 -8.81 2.86 12.81
N PRO A 39 -8.81 3.85 13.73
CA PRO A 39 -8.90 5.27 13.40
C PRO A 39 -7.56 5.85 12.96
N PHE A 40 -6.89 5.17 12.04
CA PHE A 40 -5.58 5.56 11.53
C PHE A 40 -5.59 5.58 10.01
N ALA A 41 -5.04 6.65 9.44
CA ALA A 41 -4.70 6.65 8.02
C ALA A 41 -3.69 5.54 7.74
N TYR A 42 -3.92 4.74 6.70
CA TYR A 42 -3.04 3.62 6.36
C TYR A 42 -2.40 3.81 5.00
N TRP A 43 -1.10 3.53 4.90
CA TRP A 43 -0.41 3.44 3.62
C TRP A 43 0.67 2.36 3.66
N LYS A 44 0.73 1.55 2.60
CA LYS A 44 1.80 0.58 2.38
C LYS A 44 2.23 0.60 0.93
N GLY A 45 3.51 0.81 0.67
CA GLY A 45 4.01 0.89 -0.70
C GLY A 45 5.51 1.11 -0.81
N ASN A 46 6.04 1.01 -2.03
CA ASN A 46 7.47 1.22 -2.26
C ASN A 46 7.80 2.73 -2.21
N PRO A 47 8.63 3.19 -1.25
CA PRO A 47 8.99 4.60 -1.13
C PRO A 47 10.09 5.02 -2.12
N ILE A 48 10.85 4.08 -2.68
CA ILE A 48 12.02 4.37 -3.54
C ILE A 48 11.58 4.97 -4.89
N VAL A 49 10.36 4.70 -5.33
CA VAL A 49 9.87 5.14 -6.66
C VAL A 49 9.59 6.64 -6.75
N ALA A 50 9.45 7.35 -5.63
CA ALA A 50 9.19 8.79 -5.63
C ALA A 50 9.63 9.46 -4.33
N ALA A 51 10.27 10.62 -4.42
CA ALA A 51 10.68 11.42 -3.26
C ALA A 51 9.49 11.75 -2.33
N THR A 52 8.33 12.05 -2.90
CA THR A 52 7.10 12.33 -2.13
C THR A 52 6.64 11.14 -1.27
N ARG A 53 6.89 9.90 -1.70
CA ARG A 53 6.60 8.70 -0.90
C ARG A 53 7.63 8.50 0.22
N GLN A 54 8.86 8.99 0.05
CA GLN A 54 9.85 9.02 1.12
C GLN A 54 9.47 10.07 2.18
N ASP A 55 8.95 11.22 1.74
CA ASP A 55 8.44 12.24 2.66
C ASP A 55 7.28 11.71 3.50
N LEU A 56 6.38 10.90 2.92
CA LEU A 56 5.29 10.25 3.64
C LEU A 56 5.79 9.36 4.81
N LEU A 57 6.97 8.74 4.69
CA LEU A 57 7.55 7.94 5.78
C LEU A 57 7.90 8.78 7.01
N LYS A 58 8.08 10.10 6.88
CA LYS A 58 8.33 11.01 8.01
C LYS A 58 7.10 11.15 8.92
N CYS A 59 5.92 10.75 8.43
CA CYS A 59 4.68 10.73 9.22
C CYS A 59 4.51 9.45 10.05
N ASN A 60 5.48 8.54 10.03
CA ASN A 60 5.43 7.34 10.86
C ASN A 60 5.57 7.69 12.36
N VAL A 61 5.08 6.82 13.23
CA VAL A 61 5.09 7.05 14.69
C VAL A 61 6.52 7.21 15.19
N SER A 62 6.74 8.21 16.04
CA SER A 62 8.00 8.44 16.75
C SER A 62 7.74 8.71 18.22
N ASP A 63 8.78 8.66 19.06
CA ASP A 63 8.67 8.94 20.51
C ASP A 63 8.07 10.33 20.80
N ASN A 64 8.21 11.26 19.87
CA ASN A 64 7.78 12.65 20.03
C ASN A 64 6.43 12.96 19.35
N GLN A 65 5.95 12.12 18.42
CA GLN A 65 4.78 12.42 17.60
C GLN A 65 4.14 11.15 17.01
N ASP A 66 2.83 10.98 17.20
CA ASP A 66 1.96 10.09 16.43
C ASP A 66 1.03 10.96 15.56
N TRP A 67 1.04 10.74 14.24
CA TRP A 67 0.20 11.45 13.27
C TRP A 67 -1.16 10.77 13.04
N ASN A 68 -1.49 9.74 13.83
CA ASN A 68 -2.59 8.81 13.55
C ASN A 68 -2.46 8.19 12.15
N ALA A 69 -1.23 7.93 11.72
CA ALA A 69 -0.92 7.32 10.43
C ALA A 69 -0.08 6.04 10.64
N ARG A 70 -0.35 5.02 9.84
CA ARG A 70 0.37 3.74 9.79
C ARG A 70 0.96 3.60 8.40
N VAL A 71 2.20 4.04 8.26
CA VAL A 71 2.90 4.16 6.98
C VAL A 71 4.02 3.11 6.92
N TYR A 72 3.91 2.17 5.98
CA TYR A 72 4.83 1.04 5.85
C TYR A 72 5.54 1.03 4.50
N ALA A 73 6.87 0.99 4.54
CA ALA A 73 7.68 0.78 3.34
C ALA A 73 7.56 -0.68 2.88
N GLN A 74 7.24 -0.87 1.61
CA GLN A 74 7.14 -2.18 0.98
C GLN A 74 8.38 -2.48 0.14
N ASP A 75 9.08 -3.56 0.50
CA ASP A 75 10.23 -4.07 -0.23
C ASP A 75 9.76 -4.95 -1.41
N TRP A 76 9.80 -4.39 -2.62
CA TRP A 76 9.43 -5.13 -3.83
C TRP A 76 10.32 -6.33 -4.15
N ILE A 77 11.59 -6.32 -3.75
CA ILE A 77 12.49 -7.47 -3.97
C ILE A 77 12.01 -8.65 -3.12
N LYS A 78 11.67 -8.38 -1.85
CA LYS A 78 11.10 -9.40 -0.96
C LYS A 78 9.72 -9.85 -1.43
N GLU A 79 8.81 -8.92 -1.70
CA GLU A 79 7.44 -9.25 -2.11
C GLU A 79 7.41 -10.04 -3.44
N SER A 80 8.29 -9.73 -4.38
CA SER A 80 8.40 -10.49 -5.63
C SER A 80 8.82 -11.94 -5.42
N LYS A 81 9.60 -12.24 -4.36
CA LYS A 81 9.97 -13.61 -3.99
C LYS A 81 8.84 -14.33 -3.27
N GLU A 82 8.03 -13.60 -2.52
CA GLU A 82 6.94 -14.14 -1.70
C GLU A 82 5.59 -14.19 -2.44
N GLY A 83 5.51 -13.62 -3.63
CA GLY A 83 4.28 -13.58 -4.45
C GLY A 83 3.29 -12.52 -3.99
N TYR A 84 3.77 -11.42 -3.39
CA TYR A 84 2.97 -10.27 -2.94
C TYR A 84 1.84 -10.61 -1.96
N LYS A 85 2.01 -11.68 -1.17
CA LYS A 85 1.00 -12.16 -0.21
C LYS A 85 0.61 -11.12 0.84
N GLN A 86 1.47 -10.14 1.07
CA GLN A 86 1.26 -9.06 2.05
C GLN A 86 0.75 -7.76 1.40
N SER A 87 0.33 -7.82 0.13
CA SER A 87 -0.09 -6.67 -0.67
C SER A 87 -1.58 -6.73 -1.07
N ASP A 88 -2.37 -7.57 -0.40
CA ASP A 88 -3.80 -7.68 -0.66
C ASP A 88 -4.54 -6.37 -0.29
N LEU A 89 -5.22 -5.76 -1.26
CA LEU A 89 -5.91 -4.48 -1.06
C LEU A 89 -7.13 -4.62 -0.15
N ALA A 90 -7.88 -5.72 -0.25
CA ALA A 90 -9.08 -5.95 0.56
C ALA A 90 -8.78 -6.10 2.06
N SER A 91 -7.58 -6.58 2.41
CA SER A 91 -7.12 -6.63 3.80
C SER A 91 -6.98 -5.25 4.47
N GLN A 92 -6.88 -4.17 3.68
CA GLN A 92 -6.72 -2.81 4.20
C GLN A 92 -8.03 -2.16 4.65
N CYS A 93 -9.19 -2.77 4.37
CA CYS A 93 -10.52 -2.27 4.73
C CYS A 93 -10.83 -2.26 6.24
N ILE A 94 -9.80 -2.46 7.09
CA ILE A 94 -9.87 -2.40 8.55
C ILE A 94 -9.48 -1.03 9.12
N HIS A 95 -8.95 -0.13 8.30
CA HIS A 95 -8.54 1.22 8.68
C HIS A 95 -9.53 2.28 8.15
N ARG A 96 -9.56 3.47 8.77
CA ARG A 96 -10.39 4.61 8.36
C ARG A 96 -9.66 5.95 8.43
#